data_AF-A0A8B3RNA1-F1
#
_entry.id   AF-A0A8B3RNA1-F1
#
_cell.length_a   1.000
_cell.length_b   1.000
_cell.length_c   1.000
_cell.angle_alpha   90.00
_cell.angle_beta   90.00
_cell.angle_gamma   90.00
#
_symmetry.space_group_name_H-M   'P 1'
#
loop_
_entity.id
_entity.type
_entity.pdbx_description
1 polymer ?
#
loop_
_entity_poly.entity_id
_entity_poly.type
_entity_poly.pdbx_seq_one_letter_code
_entity_poly.pdbx_strand_id
1 'polypeptide(L)'
;MACGISEMLNVNEVYQRQHSNPALYRNPSDGVADCLHRNNLVKASYTAKEYDEENRRFDKYWNDRRMGRAPTIAETHGHFSFDYSDVDAATCLANNHEAMDVQECKPPEWKPFG
;
A
#
# COMPACT_ATOMS: atom_id res chain seq x y z
N MET A 1 4.99 23.66 -20.49
CA MET A 1 4.46 22.29 -20.54
C MET A 1 4.41 21.57 -19.17
N ALA A 2 4.51 22.28 -18.04
CA ALA A 2 4.49 21.66 -16.71
C ALA A 2 3.07 21.46 -16.11
N CYS A 3 2.07 22.20 -16.59
CA CYS A 3 0.71 22.16 -16.02
C CYS A 3 -0.01 20.83 -16.32
N GLY A 4 0.09 20.32 -17.56
CA GLY A 4 -0.58 19.06 -17.94
C GLY A 4 -0.03 17.81 -17.24
N ILE A 5 1.25 17.79 -16.88
CA ILE A 5 1.84 16.66 -16.12
C ILE A 5 1.33 16.69 -14.68
N SER A 6 1.30 17.87 -14.05
CA SER A 6 0.79 18.00 -12.69
C SER A 6 -0.70 17.66 -12.59
N GLU A 7 -1.50 18.04 -13.59
CA GLU A 7 -2.92 17.70 -13.65
C GLU A 7 -3.15 16.19 -13.84
N MET A 8 -2.43 15.54 -14.76
CA MET A 8 -2.50 14.08 -14.93
C MET A 8 -2.10 13.33 -13.66
N LEU A 9 -1.04 13.76 -12.97
CA LEU A 9 -0.60 13.14 -11.72
C LEU A 9 -1.67 13.26 -10.63
N ASN A 10 -2.28 14.44 -10.47
CA ASN A 10 -3.37 14.66 -9.51
C ASN A 10 -4.60 13.81 -9.84
N VAL A 11 -5.01 13.76 -11.12
CA VAL A 11 -6.16 12.95 -11.54
C VAL A 11 -5.89 11.46 -11.31
N ASN A 12 -4.69 10.99 -11.64
CA ASN A 12 -4.29 9.62 -11.40
C ASN A 12 -4.26 9.30 -9.89
N GLU A 13 -3.72 10.18 -9.05
CA GLU A 13 -3.71 9.99 -7.59
C GLU A 13 -5.13 9.89 -7.03
N VAL A 14 -6.04 10.79 -7.45
CA VAL A 14 -7.44 10.75 -7.02
C VAL A 14 -8.13 9.46 -7.49
N TYR A 15 -7.92 9.06 -8.75
CA TYR A 15 -8.47 7.83 -9.31
C TYR A 15 -7.99 6.59 -8.54
N GLN A 16 -6.70 6.49 -8.28
CA GLN A 16 -6.08 5.37 -7.57
C GLN A 16 -6.59 5.30 -6.12
N ARG A 17 -6.70 6.44 -5.43
CA ARG A 17 -7.34 6.51 -4.10
C ARG A 17 -8.79 6.07 -4.11
N GLN A 18 -9.58 6.50 -5.10
CA GLN A 18 -10.98 6.08 -5.22
C GLN A 18 -11.11 4.58 -5.54
N HIS A 19 -10.20 4.03 -6.34
CA HIS A 19 -10.21 2.61 -6.69
C HIS A 19 -9.87 1.71 -5.49
N SER A 20 -8.85 2.09 -4.71
CA SER A 20 -8.40 1.34 -3.52
C SER A 20 -9.21 1.63 -2.25
N ASN A 21 -9.90 2.78 -2.17
CA ASN A 21 -10.76 3.16 -1.03
C ASN A 21 -12.12 3.70 -1.51
N PRO A 22 -12.95 2.87 -2.17
CA PRO A 22 -14.22 3.31 -2.75
C PRO A 22 -15.25 3.72 -1.69
N ALA A 23 -15.16 3.16 -0.48
CA ALA A 23 -16.05 3.47 0.63
C ALA A 23 -15.59 4.68 1.47
N LEU A 24 -14.46 5.31 1.12
CA LEU A 24 -13.90 6.47 1.81
C LEU A 24 -13.69 6.24 3.31
N TYR A 25 -13.13 5.08 3.66
CA TYR A 25 -12.80 4.75 5.04
C TYR A 25 -11.92 5.83 5.65
N ARG A 26 -12.36 6.35 6.81
CA ARG A 26 -11.60 7.34 7.58
C ARG A 26 -10.39 6.74 8.28
N ASN A 27 -10.50 5.47 8.65
CA ASN A 27 -9.42 4.71 9.26
C ASN A 27 -8.61 3.99 8.17
N PRO A 28 -7.31 4.28 8.03
CA PRO A 28 -6.44 3.63 7.04
C PRO A 28 -6.53 2.10 7.05
N SER A 29 -6.52 1.50 8.24
CA SER A 29 -6.52 0.04 8.38
C SER A 29 -7.79 -0.63 7.85
N ASP A 30 -8.93 0.05 7.95
CA ASP A 30 -10.20 -0.44 7.37
C ASP A 30 -10.14 -0.43 5.84
N GLY A 31 -9.58 0.63 5.25
CA GLY A 31 -9.43 0.73 3.81
C GLY A 31 -8.39 -0.22 3.23
N VAL A 32 -7.27 -0.45 3.94
CA VAL A 32 -6.28 -1.46 3.56
C VAL A 32 -6.90 -2.85 3.58
N ALA A 33 -7.56 -3.23 4.67
CA ALA A 33 -8.17 -4.55 4.79
C ALA A 33 -9.23 -4.78 3.70
N ASP A 34 -10.10 -3.81 3.44
CA ASP A 34 -11.09 -3.88 2.35
C ASP A 34 -10.41 -4.05 0.98
N CYS A 35 -9.39 -3.25 0.68
CA CYS A 35 -8.68 -3.33 -0.58
C CYS A 35 -7.99 -4.69 -0.78
N LEU A 36 -7.34 -5.22 0.27
CA LEU A 36 -6.70 -6.54 0.22
C LEU A 36 -7.72 -7.66 -0.01
N HIS A 37 -8.90 -7.58 0.63
CA HIS A 37 -10.00 -8.55 0.42
C HIS A 37 -10.52 -8.50 -1.02
N ARG A 38 -10.78 -7.30 -1.55
CA ARG A 38 -11.31 -7.12 -2.91
C ARG A 38 -10.37 -7.66 -3.99
N ASN A 39 -9.06 -7.67 -3.72
CA ASN A 39 -8.04 -8.22 -4.61
C ASN A 39 -7.67 -9.69 -4.29
N ASN A 40 -8.32 -10.34 -3.32
CA ASN A 40 -8.05 -11.72 -2.89
C ASN A 40 -6.60 -11.95 -2.39
N LEU A 41 -5.99 -10.92 -1.79
CA LEU A 41 -4.59 -10.96 -1.33
C LEU A 41 -4.44 -11.49 0.10
N VAL A 42 -5.55 -11.66 0.81
CA VAL A 42 -5.62 -12.12 2.19
C VAL A 42 -6.73 -13.15 2.37
N LYS A 43 -6.64 -13.94 3.45
CA LYS A 43 -7.73 -14.82 3.88
C LYS A 43 -9.00 -14.01 4.16
N ALA A 44 -10.18 -14.59 3.92
CA ALA A 44 -11.47 -13.93 4.16
C ALA A 44 -11.71 -13.52 5.63
N SER A 45 -11.01 -14.15 6.58
CA SER A 45 -11.06 -13.77 7.99
C SER A 45 -10.11 -12.64 8.39
N TYR A 46 -9.32 -12.11 7.44
CA TYR A 46 -8.40 -11.01 7.72
C TYR A 46 -9.17 -9.76 8.11
N THR A 47 -8.68 -9.02 9.11
CA THR A 47 -9.38 -7.85 9.65
C THR A 47 -8.49 -6.62 9.66
N ALA A 48 -9.12 -5.44 9.66
CA ALA A 48 -8.43 -4.17 9.88
C ALA A 48 -7.62 -4.17 11.18
N LYS A 49 -8.10 -4.87 12.21
CA LYS A 49 -7.40 -5.03 13.48
C LYS A 49 -6.14 -5.89 13.35
N GLU A 50 -6.20 -7.00 12.61
CA GLU A 50 -5.01 -7.81 12.33
C GLU A 50 -3.96 -6.99 11.56
N TYR A 51 -4.39 -6.21 10.57
CA TYR A 51 -3.50 -5.30 9.86
C TYR A 51 -2.85 -4.26 10.78
N ASP A 52 -3.65 -3.55 11.59
CA ASP A 52 -3.16 -2.55 12.55
C ASP A 52 -2.16 -3.16 13.56
N GLU A 53 -2.38 -4.39 14.01
CA GLU A 53 -1.45 -5.12 14.87
C GLU A 53 -0.15 -5.50 14.15
N GLU A 54 -0.22 -5.97 12.90
CA GLU A 54 0.94 -6.26 12.05
C GLU A 54 1.77 -5.00 11.81
N ASN A 55 1.11 -3.91 11.41
CA ASN A 55 1.73 -2.62 11.12
C ASN A 55 2.47 -2.07 12.34
N ARG A 56 1.81 -2.04 13.51
CA ARG A 56 2.46 -1.59 14.77
C ARG A 56 3.63 -2.47 15.19
N ARG A 57 3.55 -3.79 15.00
CA ARG A 57 4.66 -4.70 15.28
C ARG A 57 5.85 -4.40 14.38
N PHE A 58 5.58 -4.18 13.10
CA PHE A 58 6.60 -3.84 12.11
C PHE A 58 7.23 -2.47 12.39
N ASP A 59 6.42 -1.44 12.65
CA ASP A 59 6.89 -0.10 13.02
C ASP A 59 7.80 -0.14 14.24
N LYS A 60 7.42 -0.88 15.29
CA LYS A 60 8.26 -1.05 16.48
C LYS A 60 9.58 -1.71 16.12
N TYR A 61 9.54 -2.82 15.40
CA TYR A 61 10.74 -3.53 14.93
C TYR A 61 11.66 -2.63 14.09
N TRP A 62 11.08 -1.83 13.20
CA TRP A 62 11.82 -0.92 12.32
C TRP A 62 12.47 0.23 13.09
N ASN A 63 11.71 0.87 13.99
CA ASN A 63 12.19 1.96 14.83
C ASN A 63 13.30 1.50 15.79
N ASP A 64 13.20 0.30 16.37
CA ASP A 64 14.21 -0.27 17.25
C ASP A 64 15.57 -0.46 16.53
N ARG A 65 15.56 -0.70 15.21
CA ARG A 65 16.78 -0.84 14.40
C ARG A 65 17.44 0.48 14.04
N ARG A 66 16.81 1.64 14.33
CA ARG A 66 17.34 3.00 14.08
C ARG A 66 17.93 3.19 12.67
N MET A 67 17.28 2.59 11.66
CA MET A 67 17.82 2.52 10.30
C MET A 67 17.89 3.90 9.62
N GLY A 68 17.13 4.90 10.09
CA GLY A 68 17.15 6.27 9.55
C GLY A 68 16.71 6.37 8.07
N ARG A 69 16.10 5.31 7.54
CA ARG A 69 15.57 5.19 6.18
C ARG A 69 14.27 4.40 6.20
N ALA A 70 13.55 4.44 5.09
CA ALA A 70 12.42 3.56 4.85
C ALA A 70 12.84 2.10 4.65
N PRO A 71 11.96 1.13 4.99
CA PRO A 71 12.19 -0.29 4.75
C PRO A 71 12.12 -0.65 3.25
N THR A 72 12.96 -1.58 2.81
CA THR A 72 12.81 -2.20 1.49
C THR A 72 11.75 -3.30 1.53
N ILE A 73 11.26 -3.72 0.35
CA ILE A 73 10.29 -4.82 0.24
C ILE A 73 10.85 -6.12 0.85
N ALA A 74 12.15 -6.37 0.70
CA ALA A 74 12.79 -7.55 1.30
C ALA A 74 12.77 -7.50 2.84
N GLU A 75 12.79 -6.31 3.44
CA GLU A 75 12.79 -6.13 4.89
C GLU A 75 11.39 -6.20 5.51
N THR A 76 10.33 -6.05 4.70
CA THR A 76 8.95 -6.26 5.14
C THR A 76 8.53 -7.74 5.03
N HIS A 77 9.31 -8.56 4.32
CA HIS A 77 9.00 -9.96 4.08
C HIS A 77 8.84 -10.76 5.38
N GLY A 78 7.69 -11.40 5.55
CA GLY A 78 7.34 -12.20 6.73
C GLY A 78 6.87 -11.39 7.95
N HIS A 79 6.73 -10.06 7.85
CA HIS A 79 6.15 -9.23 8.91
C HIS A 79 4.63 -9.06 8.80
N PHE A 80 4.08 -9.31 7.62
CA PHE A 80 2.66 -9.20 7.29
C PHE A 80 2.09 -10.56 6.85
N SER A 81 0.79 -10.76 7.01
CA SER A 81 0.10 -11.99 6.58
C SER A 81 -0.14 -12.09 5.06
N PHE A 82 0.24 -11.06 4.30
CA PHE A 82 0.13 -10.98 2.85
C PHE A 82 1.50 -10.73 2.21
N ASP A 83 1.59 -10.98 0.90
CA ASP A 83 2.80 -10.67 0.14
C ASP A 83 2.93 -9.16 -0.06
N TYR A 84 3.83 -8.54 0.71
CA TYR A 84 4.11 -7.12 0.62
C TYR A 84 4.79 -6.72 -0.71
N SER A 85 5.36 -7.69 -1.43
CA SER A 85 5.98 -7.46 -2.75
C SER A 85 4.98 -7.46 -3.90
N ASP A 86 3.75 -7.90 -3.66
CA ASP A 86 2.67 -7.86 -4.64
C ASP A 86 2.29 -6.40 -4.96
N VAL A 87 2.18 -6.09 -6.25
CA VAL A 87 1.92 -4.73 -6.74
C VAL A 87 0.54 -4.23 -6.29
N ASP A 88 -0.45 -5.12 -6.22
CA ASP A 88 -1.79 -4.76 -5.78
C ASP A 88 -1.82 -4.55 -4.26
N ALA A 89 -1.06 -5.35 -3.50
CA ALA A 89 -0.90 -5.13 -2.06
C ALA A 89 -0.23 -3.78 -1.76
N ALA A 90 0.87 -3.46 -2.46
CA ALA A 90 1.54 -2.17 -2.36
C ALA A 90 0.60 -1.00 -2.74
N THR A 91 -0.19 -1.18 -3.80
CA THR A 91 -1.17 -0.16 -4.23
C THR A 91 -2.26 0.05 -3.18
N CYS A 92 -2.75 -1.01 -2.55
CA CYS A 92 -3.73 -0.93 -1.46
C CYS A 92 -3.21 -0.10 -0.28
N LEU A 93 -1.96 -0.30 0.12
CA LEU A 93 -1.32 0.42 1.22
C LEU A 93 -1.11 1.90 0.87
N ALA A 94 -0.45 2.19 -0.26
CA ALA A 94 -0.12 3.57 -0.67
C ALA A 94 -1.35 4.46 -0.81
N ASN A 95 -2.46 3.91 -1.33
CA ASN A 95 -3.68 4.67 -1.57
C ASN A 95 -4.57 4.82 -0.33
N ASN A 96 -4.30 4.08 0.75
CA ASN A 96 -5.02 4.18 2.01
C ASN A 96 -4.27 4.98 3.09
N HIS A 97 -3.35 5.88 2.68
CA HIS A 97 -2.59 6.75 3.57
C HIS A 97 -1.62 6.03 4.52
N GLU A 98 -1.27 4.79 4.23
CA GLU A 98 -0.14 4.15 4.88
C GLU A 98 1.14 4.72 4.26
N ALA A 99 2.03 5.23 5.11
CA ALA A 99 3.28 5.87 4.70
C ALA A 99 4.21 4.82 4.08
N MET A 100 3.98 4.52 2.81
CA MET A 100 4.84 3.67 2.03
C MET A 100 5.92 4.53 1.36
N ASP A 101 7.12 4.56 1.93
CA ASP A 101 8.30 4.93 1.17
C ASP A 101 8.72 3.72 0.32
N VAL A 102 7.93 3.39 -0.72
CA VAL A 102 8.32 2.35 -1.68
C VAL A 102 9.38 2.95 -2.60
N GLN A 103 10.63 2.98 -2.14
CA GLN A 103 11.78 3.27 -3.01
C GLN A 103 11.91 2.26 -4.17
N GLU A 104 11.18 1.15 -4.12
CA GLU A 104 11.32 0.00 -5.04
C GLU A 104 10.01 -0.41 -5.74
N CYS A 105 8.98 0.45 -5.82
CA CYS A 105 7.90 0.20 -6.78
C CYS A 105 8.48 0.37 -8.18
N LYS A 106 9.02 -0.70 -8.77
CA LYS A 106 9.27 -0.73 -10.21
C LYS A 106 7.90 -0.53 -10.86
N PRO A 107 7.69 0.57 -11.60
CA PRO A 107 6.43 0.74 -12.31
C PRO A 107 6.26 -0.49 -13.21
N PRO A 108 5.05 -1.07 -13.27
CA PRO A 108 4.79 -2.16 -14.20
C PRO A 108 5.23 -1.72 -15.60
N GLU A 109 5.88 -2.62 -16.32
CA GLU A 109 6.32 -2.34 -17.68
C GLU A 109 5.10 -1.94 -18.50
N TRP A 110 5.11 -0.73 -19.07
CA TRP A 110 3.95 -0.20 -19.79
C TRP A 110 3.70 -1.04 -21.04
N LYS A 111 2.65 -1.87 -21.01
CA LYS A 111 2.21 -2.71 -22.14
C LYS A 111 0.84 -2.24 -22.63
N PRO A 112 0.79 -1.25 -23.54
CA PRO A 112 -0.48 -0.70 -24.03
C PRO A 112 -1.33 -1.71 -24.82
N PHE A 113 -0.77 -2.86 -25.23
CA PHE A 113 -1.46 -3.85 -26.06
C PHE A 113 -1.30 -5.32 -25.59
N GLY A 114 -0.79 -5.54 -24.37
CA GLY A 114 -0.52 -6.89 -23.83
C GLY A 114 0.92 -7.36 -24.02
#